data_AF-A0AAU8LTA6-F1
#
_entry.id   AF-A0AAU8LTA6-F1
#
_cell.length_a   1.000
_cell.length_b   1.000
_cell.length_c   1.000
_cell.angle_alpha   90.00
_cell.angle_beta   90.00
_cell.angle_gamma   90.00
#
_symmetry.space_group_name_H-M   'P 1'
#
loop_
_entity.id
_entity.type
_entity.pdbx_description
1 polymer ?
#
loop_
_entity_poly.entity_id
_entity_poly.type
_entity_poly.pdbx_seq_one_letter_code
_entity_poly.pdbx_strand_id
1 'polypeptide(L)'
;MILRDSELVNNIVILWRYLGKERRTHFMVLFLLMLVSVFAEVITIGAVIPFLGVLTAPEQIFTLSWLQPVIQFLKIGTAQELLFPLTLIFILVALFSSGVRIAQLWYNSKLTALMGTQLRHDIYAMALHKPYEFHLYHNSSDLISLTTEKVTAAVYVGILQVLYLLTSAVMCLTIAATLIYINPLIALLAFASWGGMS
;
A
#
# COMPACT_ATOMS: atom_id res chain seq x y z
N MET A 1 16.26 9.18 28.02
CA MET A 1 16.00 8.63 26.67
C MET A 1 14.50 8.51 26.35
N ILE A 2 13.64 8.15 27.32
CA ILE A 2 12.17 7.98 27.15
C ILE A 2 11.41 9.31 26.91
N LEU A 3 11.95 10.47 27.32
CA LEU A 3 11.24 11.75 27.19
C LEU A 3 11.12 12.27 25.75
N ARG A 4 12.00 11.87 24.84
CA ARG A 4 12.01 12.36 23.44
C ARG A 4 10.90 11.73 22.59
N ASP A 5 10.51 10.49 22.89
CA ASP A 5 9.45 9.78 22.15
C ASP A 5 8.05 10.36 22.44
N SER A 6 7.84 10.88 23.65
CA SER A 6 6.58 11.52 24.03
C SER A 6 6.31 12.84 23.29
N GLU A 7 7.35 13.64 23.03
CA GLU A 7 7.22 14.86 22.24
C GLU A 7 6.97 14.57 20.76
N LEU A 8 7.57 13.50 20.21
CA LEU A 8 7.35 13.10 18.82
C LEU A 8 5.90 12.66 18.58
N VAL A 9 5.35 11.83 19.47
CA VAL A 9 3.95 11.38 19.36
C VAL A 9 2.98 12.55 19.50
N ASN A 10 3.23 13.46 20.46
CA ASN A 10 2.37 14.62 20.66
C ASN A 10 2.45 15.59 19.46
N ASN A 11 3.63 15.80 18.87
CA ASN A 11 3.81 16.61 17.67
C ASN A 11 3.11 15.99 16.44
N ILE A 12 3.07 14.67 16.32
CA ILE A 12 2.31 13.96 15.27
C ILE A 12 0.81 14.17 15.47
N VAL A 13 0.30 14.08 16.71
CA VAL A 13 -1.11 14.30 17.02
C VAL A 13 -1.52 15.76 16.79
N ILE A 14 -0.66 16.72 17.13
CA ILE A 14 -0.87 18.14 16.87
C ILE A 14 -0.90 18.41 15.35
N LEU A 15 0.03 17.83 14.59
CA LEU A 15 0.04 17.92 13.12
C LEU A 15 -1.23 17.29 12.51
N TRP A 16 -1.67 16.13 13.01
CA TRP A 16 -2.90 15.48 12.56
C TRP A 16 -4.15 16.33 12.82
N ARG A 17 -4.15 17.10 13.90
CA ARG A 17 -5.23 18.04 14.24
C ARG A 17 -5.20 19.30 13.38
N TYR A 18 -4.02 19.70 12.91
CA TYR A 18 -3.81 20.82 11.98
C TYR A 18 -4.08 20.46 10.50
N LEU A 19 -4.15 19.15 10.17
CA LEU A 19 -4.61 18.71 8.85
C LEU A 19 -6.12 18.98 8.69
N GLY A 20 -6.44 19.98 7.87
CA GLY A 20 -7.81 20.41 7.56
C GLY A 20 -8.73 19.30 7.03
N LYS A 21 -10.04 19.55 7.09
CA LYS A 21 -11.11 18.58 6.76
C LYS A 21 -10.96 17.96 5.36
N GLU A 22 -10.51 18.73 4.36
CA GLU A 22 -10.28 18.23 3.00
C GLU A 22 -9.21 17.14 2.94
N ARG A 23 -8.16 17.24 3.77
CA ARG A 23 -7.08 16.26 3.79
C ARG A 23 -7.60 14.91 4.31
N ARG A 24 -8.45 14.91 5.34
CA ARG A 24 -9.02 13.68 5.93
C ARG A 24 -9.79 12.83 4.92
N THR A 25 -10.51 13.45 3.99
CA THR A 25 -11.21 12.73 2.92
C THR A 25 -10.22 11.99 2.03
N HIS A 26 -9.10 12.62 1.69
CA HIS A 26 -8.07 11.96 0.89
C HIS A 26 -7.40 10.77 1.60
N PHE A 27 -7.13 10.91 2.90
CA PHE A 27 -6.65 9.80 3.74
C PHE A 27 -7.67 8.66 3.81
N MET A 28 -8.95 8.97 3.94
CA MET A 28 -10.02 7.96 4.00
C MET A 28 -10.16 7.21 2.68
N VAL A 29 -10.05 7.91 1.54
CA VAL A 29 -10.03 7.28 0.20
C VAL A 29 -8.79 6.39 0.05
N LEU A 30 -7.61 6.83 0.49
CA LEU A 30 -6.39 6.01 0.48
C LEU A 30 -6.56 4.72 1.30
N PHE A 31 -7.11 4.84 2.51
CA PHE A 31 -7.35 3.70 3.39
C PHE A 31 -8.35 2.70 2.79
N LEU A 32 -9.46 3.18 2.22
CA LEU A 32 -10.41 2.32 1.53
C LEU A 32 -9.78 1.61 0.31
N LEU A 33 -9.02 2.35 -0.50
CA LEU A 33 -8.36 1.81 -1.68
C LEU A 33 -7.31 0.74 -1.31
N MET A 34 -6.62 0.95 -0.19
CA MET A 34 -5.69 -0.01 0.39
C MET A 34 -6.40 -1.30 0.83
N LEU A 35 -7.54 -1.21 1.52
CA LEU A 35 -8.33 -2.39 1.87
C LEU A 35 -8.73 -3.18 0.62
N VAL A 36 -9.24 -2.50 -0.40
CA VAL A 36 -9.63 -3.14 -1.68
C VAL A 36 -8.43 -3.82 -2.33
N SER A 37 -7.25 -3.19 -2.32
CA SER A 37 -6.03 -3.80 -2.90
C SER A 37 -5.62 -5.06 -2.16
N VAL A 38 -5.64 -5.04 -0.83
CA VAL A 38 -5.28 -6.20 -0.02
C VAL A 38 -6.24 -7.37 -0.30
N PHE A 39 -7.55 -7.11 -0.35
CA PHE A 39 -8.52 -8.15 -0.72
C PHE A 39 -8.30 -8.69 -2.14
N ALA A 40 -8.05 -7.81 -3.11
CA ALA A 40 -7.78 -8.23 -4.49
C ALA A 40 -6.54 -9.12 -4.59
N GLU A 41 -5.48 -8.82 -3.83
CA GLU A 41 -4.28 -9.65 -3.80
C GLU A 41 -4.52 -11.01 -3.14
N VAL A 42 -5.22 -11.06 -2.01
CA VAL A 42 -5.55 -12.32 -1.34
C VAL A 42 -6.37 -13.23 -2.27
N ILE A 43 -7.36 -12.66 -2.98
CA ILE A 43 -8.16 -13.40 -3.96
C ILE A 43 -7.27 -13.90 -5.11
N THR A 44 -6.34 -13.08 -5.58
CA THR A 44 -5.41 -13.46 -6.66
C THR A 44 -4.49 -14.60 -6.23
N ILE A 45 -3.88 -14.52 -5.04
CA ILE A 45 -3.03 -15.59 -4.48
C ILE A 45 -3.85 -16.88 -4.29
N GLY A 46 -5.08 -16.75 -3.77
CA GLY A 46 -5.99 -17.88 -3.63
C GLY A 46 -6.36 -18.53 -4.97
N ALA A 47 -6.51 -17.74 -6.03
CA ALA A 47 -6.81 -18.21 -7.38
C ALA A 47 -5.61 -18.88 -8.09
N VAL A 48 -4.37 -18.56 -7.69
CA VAL A 48 -3.17 -19.24 -8.21
C VAL A 48 -3.16 -20.73 -7.86
N ILE A 49 -3.59 -21.09 -6.64
CA ILE A 49 -3.56 -22.47 -6.14
C ILE A 49 -4.37 -23.43 -7.02
N PRO A 50 -5.67 -23.22 -7.26
CA PRO A 50 -6.45 -24.12 -8.10
C PRO A 50 -5.95 -24.09 -9.55
N PHE A 51 -5.47 -22.95 -10.03
CA PHE A 51 -4.94 -22.83 -11.39
C PHE A 51 -3.71 -23.69 -11.61
N LEU A 52 -2.72 -23.59 -10.72
CA LEU A 52 -1.54 -24.46 -10.76
C LEU A 52 -1.89 -25.92 -10.51
N GLY A 53 -2.87 -26.19 -9.63
CA GLY A 53 -3.40 -27.53 -9.43
C GLY A 53 -3.82 -28.18 -10.75
N VAL A 54 -4.57 -27.46 -11.61
CA VAL A 54 -5.15 -28.04 -12.85
C VAL A 54 -4.05 -28.41 -13.83
N LEU A 55 -2.99 -27.60 -13.86
CA LEU A 55 -1.85 -27.79 -14.74
C LEU A 55 -0.90 -28.89 -14.28
N THR A 56 -0.72 -29.05 -12.97
CA THR A 56 0.31 -29.94 -12.41
C THR A 56 -0.22 -31.31 -12.03
N ALA A 57 -1.43 -31.38 -11.46
CA ALA A 57 -2.02 -32.62 -10.97
C ALA A 57 -3.56 -32.60 -11.12
N PRO A 58 -4.08 -32.75 -12.36
CA PRO A 58 -5.51 -32.64 -12.65
C PRO A 58 -6.39 -33.63 -11.86
N GLU A 59 -5.85 -34.80 -11.51
CA GLU A 59 -6.54 -35.84 -10.73
C GLU A 59 -6.81 -35.39 -9.28
N GLN A 60 -5.93 -34.56 -8.70
CA GLN A 60 -6.03 -34.11 -7.30
C GLN A 60 -7.04 -32.97 -7.11
N ILE A 61 -7.56 -32.37 -8.18
CA ILE A 61 -8.52 -31.26 -8.06
C ILE A 61 -9.93 -31.73 -7.84
N PHE A 62 -10.29 -32.86 -8.43
CA PHE A 62 -11.62 -33.45 -8.23
C PHE A 62 -11.82 -33.93 -6.79
N THR A 63 -10.74 -34.12 -6.02
CA THR A 63 -10.79 -34.46 -4.59
C THR A 63 -10.91 -33.24 -3.68
N LEU A 64 -10.68 -32.01 -4.18
CA LEU A 64 -10.83 -30.78 -3.40
C LEU A 64 -12.32 -30.47 -3.16
N SER A 65 -12.79 -30.69 -1.92
CA SER A 65 -14.20 -30.53 -1.53
C SER A 65 -14.75 -29.12 -1.75
N TRP A 66 -13.90 -28.09 -1.75
CA TRP A 66 -14.30 -26.69 -1.97
C TRP A 66 -14.44 -26.32 -3.46
N LEU A 67 -13.88 -27.13 -4.37
CA LEU A 67 -14.01 -26.95 -5.82
C LEU A 67 -15.18 -27.74 -6.42
N GLN A 68 -15.68 -28.76 -5.72
CA GLN A 68 -16.87 -29.53 -6.06
C GLN A 68 -18.09 -28.69 -6.48
N PRO A 69 -18.51 -27.63 -5.76
CA PRO A 69 -19.68 -26.83 -6.19
C PRO A 69 -19.45 -26.13 -7.53
N VAL A 70 -18.22 -25.69 -7.81
CA VAL A 70 -17.85 -25.06 -9.10
C VAL A 70 -17.84 -26.11 -10.22
N ILE A 71 -17.28 -27.29 -9.95
CA ILE A 71 -17.26 -28.44 -10.89
C ILE A 71 -18.68 -28.88 -11.25
N GLN A 72 -19.54 -29.03 -10.25
CA GLN A 72 -20.94 -29.46 -10.44
C GLN A 72 -21.77 -28.39 -11.14
N PHE A 73 -21.55 -27.10 -10.83
CA PHE A 73 -22.23 -25.98 -11.49
C PHE A 73 -21.87 -25.91 -12.98
N LEU A 74 -20.60 -26.12 -13.32
CA LEU A 74 -20.12 -26.12 -14.70
C LEU A 74 -20.42 -27.44 -15.45
N LYS A 75 -20.90 -28.49 -14.77
CA LYS A 75 -21.17 -29.84 -15.32
C LYS A 75 -20.00 -30.44 -16.09
N ILE A 76 -18.78 -30.19 -15.62
CA ILE A 76 -17.55 -30.58 -16.31
C ILE A 76 -17.14 -32.01 -15.88
N GLY A 77 -16.93 -32.88 -16.87
CA GLY A 77 -16.48 -34.27 -16.65
C GLY A 77 -14.96 -34.45 -16.72
N THR A 78 -14.24 -33.48 -17.28
CA THR A 78 -12.83 -33.66 -17.67
C THR A 78 -11.96 -32.47 -17.21
N ALA A 79 -10.74 -32.74 -16.71
CA ALA A 79 -9.84 -31.69 -16.20
C ALA A 79 -9.49 -30.60 -17.26
N GLN A 80 -9.40 -31.00 -18.53
CA GLN A 80 -9.11 -30.09 -19.64
C GLN A 80 -10.22 -29.05 -19.89
N GLU A 81 -11.48 -29.43 -19.65
CA GLU A 81 -12.63 -28.53 -19.76
C GLU A 81 -12.69 -27.55 -18.59
N LEU A 82 -12.13 -27.92 -17.42
CA LEU A 82 -12.05 -27.07 -16.24
C LEU A 82 -10.91 -26.04 -16.34
N LEU A 83 -9.86 -26.37 -17.10
CA LEU A 83 -8.71 -25.51 -17.32
C LEU A 83 -9.12 -24.17 -17.96
N PHE A 84 -9.94 -24.19 -19.01
CA PHE A 84 -10.35 -22.98 -19.73
C PHE A 84 -11.16 -21.95 -18.90
N PRO A 85 -12.23 -22.30 -18.18
CA PRO A 85 -12.96 -21.33 -17.35
C PRO A 85 -12.10 -20.84 -16.18
N LEU A 86 -11.27 -21.71 -15.60
CA LEU A 86 -10.41 -21.35 -14.48
C LEU A 86 -9.30 -20.39 -14.90
N THR A 87 -8.68 -20.58 -16.07
CA THR A 87 -7.70 -19.63 -16.63
C THR A 87 -8.34 -18.28 -16.91
N LEU A 88 -9.55 -18.26 -17.46
CA LEU A 88 -10.28 -17.03 -17.74
C LEU A 88 -10.56 -16.25 -16.45
N ILE A 89 -11.07 -16.92 -15.41
CA ILE A 89 -11.30 -16.31 -14.09
C ILE A 89 -9.99 -15.81 -13.49
N PHE A 90 -8.93 -16.62 -13.55
CA PHE A 90 -7.61 -16.26 -13.04
C PHE A 90 -7.07 -14.99 -13.71
N ILE A 91 -7.15 -14.90 -15.04
CA ILE A 91 -6.74 -13.72 -15.81
C ILE A 91 -7.56 -12.50 -15.40
N LEU A 92 -8.88 -12.62 -15.28
CA LEU A 92 -9.74 -11.51 -14.87
C LEU A 92 -9.41 -11.01 -13.46
N VAL A 93 -9.23 -11.93 -12.50
CA VAL A 93 -8.85 -11.61 -11.13
C VAL A 93 -7.47 -10.95 -11.07
N ALA A 94 -6.48 -11.50 -11.78
CA ALA A 94 -5.13 -10.97 -11.82
C ALA A 94 -5.07 -9.57 -12.46
N LEU A 95 -5.81 -9.35 -13.55
CA LEU A 95 -5.93 -8.03 -14.18
C LEU A 95 -6.62 -7.03 -13.26
N PHE A 96 -7.70 -7.44 -12.59
CA PHE A 96 -8.41 -6.61 -11.63
C PHE A 96 -7.49 -6.20 -10.47
N SER A 97 -6.79 -7.15 -9.85
CA SER A 97 -5.84 -6.88 -8.77
C SER A 97 -4.70 -5.95 -9.21
N SER A 98 -4.18 -6.17 -10.41
CA SER A 98 -3.14 -5.31 -10.99
C SER A 98 -3.67 -3.88 -11.22
N GLY A 99 -4.90 -3.74 -11.72
CA GLY A 99 -5.55 -2.45 -11.91
C GLY A 99 -5.74 -1.67 -10.61
N VAL A 100 -6.21 -2.35 -9.55
CA VAL A 100 -6.35 -1.76 -8.21
C VAL A 100 -4.99 -1.30 -7.67
N ARG A 101 -3.93 -2.10 -7.86
CA ARG A 101 -2.59 -1.76 -7.40
C ARG A 101 -2.01 -0.55 -8.12
N ILE A 102 -2.23 -0.44 -9.43
CA ILE A 102 -1.86 0.75 -10.21
C ILE A 102 -2.65 1.97 -9.73
N ALA A 103 -3.96 1.83 -9.50
CA ALA A 103 -4.79 2.92 -8.99
C ALA A 103 -4.33 3.40 -7.61
N GLN A 104 -3.97 2.47 -6.70
CA GLN A 104 -3.42 2.79 -5.39
C GLN A 104 -2.09 3.56 -5.51
N LEU A 105 -1.16 3.10 -6.34
CA LEU A 105 0.12 3.77 -6.56
C LEU A 105 -0.07 5.18 -7.16
N TRP A 106 -0.96 5.30 -8.14
CA TRP A 106 -1.26 6.57 -8.80
C TRP A 106 -1.87 7.57 -7.82
N TYR A 107 -2.84 7.15 -7.01
CA TYR A 107 -3.49 8.03 -6.04
C TYR A 107 -2.52 8.48 -4.96
N ASN A 108 -1.65 7.59 -4.47
CA ASN A 108 -0.56 7.92 -3.54
C ASN A 108 0.40 8.97 -4.13
N SER A 109 0.83 8.78 -5.38
CA SER A 109 1.71 9.72 -6.08
C SER A 109 1.04 11.08 -6.31
N LYS A 110 -0.22 11.09 -6.75
CA LYS A 110 -1.01 12.30 -6.98
C LYS A 110 -1.19 13.10 -5.69
N LEU A 111 -1.52 12.43 -4.60
CA LEU A 111 -1.70 13.04 -3.29
C LEU A 111 -0.39 13.68 -2.80
N THR A 112 0.72 12.97 -2.93
CA THR A 112 2.05 13.48 -2.61
C THR A 112 2.38 14.74 -3.40
N ALA A 113 2.09 14.74 -4.70
CA ALA A 113 2.36 15.89 -5.58
C ALA A 113 1.47 17.10 -5.25
N LEU A 114 0.15 16.91 -5.14
CA LEU A 114 -0.81 17.98 -4.81
C LEU A 114 -0.49 18.64 -3.47
N MET A 115 -0.11 17.83 -2.50
CA MET A 115 0.21 18.34 -1.19
C MET A 115 1.58 19.04 -1.15
N GLY A 116 2.56 18.55 -1.92
CA GLY A 116 3.85 19.21 -2.10
C GLY A 116 3.72 20.60 -2.73
N THR A 117 2.80 20.80 -3.67
CA THR A 117 2.60 22.13 -4.30
C THR A 117 1.87 23.11 -3.38
N GLN A 118 0.83 22.67 -2.67
CA GLN A 118 0.13 23.51 -1.69
C GLN A 118 1.06 24.02 -0.59
N LEU A 119 1.91 23.15 -0.05
CA LEU A 119 2.81 23.54 1.03
C LEU A 119 3.88 24.53 0.58
N ARG A 120 4.42 24.35 -0.63
CA ARG A 120 5.35 25.31 -1.24
C ARG A 120 4.72 26.69 -1.35
N HIS A 121 3.45 26.75 -1.75
CA HIS A 121 2.70 28.00 -1.82
C HIS A 121 2.53 28.65 -0.43
N ASP A 122 2.10 27.89 0.57
CA ASP A 122 1.87 28.40 1.93
C ASP A 122 3.15 28.91 2.60
N ILE A 123 4.26 28.18 2.46
CA ILE A 123 5.58 28.59 2.98
C ILE A 123 6.05 29.85 2.27
N TYR A 124 5.89 29.93 0.95
CA TYR A 124 6.27 31.10 0.16
C TYR A 124 5.46 32.34 0.56
N ALA A 125 4.13 32.20 0.72
CA ALA A 125 3.25 33.28 1.16
C ALA A 125 3.59 33.76 2.59
N MET A 126 3.97 32.83 3.48
CA MET A 126 4.41 33.16 4.83
C MET A 126 5.76 33.88 4.86
N ALA A 127 6.70 33.47 4.00
CA ALA A 127 8.00 34.14 3.87
C ALA A 127 7.83 35.60 3.41
N LEU A 128 6.95 35.86 2.44
CA LEU A 128 6.63 37.20 1.91
C LEU A 128 6.04 38.16 2.96
N HIS A 129 5.32 37.65 3.96
CA HIS A 129 4.69 38.47 5.01
C HIS A 129 5.59 38.71 6.23
N LYS A 130 6.86 38.31 6.20
CA LYS A 130 7.81 38.59 7.30
C LYS A 130 8.27 40.06 7.28
N PRO A 131 8.55 40.66 8.46
CA PRO A 131 9.00 42.05 8.54
C PRO A 131 10.28 42.29 7.74
N TYR A 132 10.47 43.52 7.24
CA TYR A 132 11.59 43.87 6.37
C TYR A 132 12.97 43.63 7.00
N GLU A 133 13.07 43.80 8.32
CA GLU A 133 14.28 43.49 9.11
C GLU A 133 14.73 42.02 8.98
N PHE A 134 13.78 41.08 8.86
CA PHE A 134 14.06 39.66 8.65
C PHE A 134 14.72 39.39 7.29
N HIS A 135 14.39 40.20 6.28
CA HIS A 135 14.94 40.08 4.92
C HIS A 135 16.32 40.75 4.76
N LEU A 136 16.68 41.67 5.65
CA LEU A 136 17.99 42.36 5.63
C LEU A 136 19.12 41.53 6.24
N TYR A 137 18.81 40.66 7.21
CA TYR A 137 19.80 39.89 7.97
C TYR A 137 20.01 38.46 7.47
N HIS A 138 19.28 38.05 6.46
CA HIS A 138 19.37 36.70 5.92
C HIS A 138 19.40 36.74 4.39
N ASN A 139 20.30 35.95 3.80
CA ASN A 139 20.30 35.72 2.36
C ASN A 139 18.95 35.11 1.95
N SER A 140 18.22 35.80 1.07
CA SER A 140 16.95 35.33 0.52
C SER A 140 17.06 33.91 -0.05
N SER A 141 18.20 33.58 -0.67
CA SER A 141 18.50 32.25 -1.22
C SER A 141 18.64 31.16 -0.16
N ASP A 142 19.19 31.47 1.02
CA ASP A 142 19.35 30.52 2.12
C ASP A 142 18.06 30.36 2.94
N LEU A 143 17.30 31.44 3.18
CA LEU A 143 16.01 31.35 3.87
C LEU A 143 14.97 30.59 3.05
N ILE A 144 14.93 30.83 1.73
CA ILE A 144 14.01 30.13 0.83
C ILE A 144 14.43 28.66 0.72
N SER A 145 15.72 28.33 0.60
CA SER A 145 16.15 26.93 0.53
C SER A 145 15.95 26.19 1.86
N LEU A 146 16.36 26.78 2.99
CA LEU A 146 16.26 26.14 4.31
C LEU A 146 14.82 25.98 4.79
N THR A 147 13.96 26.98 4.56
CA THR A 147 12.56 26.93 5.02
C THR A 147 11.70 26.09 4.09
N THR A 148 11.93 26.15 2.78
CA THR A 148 11.10 25.43 1.79
C THR A 148 11.56 24.01 1.54
N GLU A 149 12.83 23.64 1.75
CA GLU A 149 13.22 22.23 1.64
C GLU A 149 13.06 21.48 2.95
N LYS A 150 13.62 21.99 4.06
CA LYS A 150 13.67 21.21 5.31
C LYS A 150 12.31 21.05 5.98
N VAL A 151 11.46 22.08 5.97
CA VAL A 151 10.12 22.00 6.60
C VAL A 151 9.17 21.15 5.76
N THR A 152 9.22 21.31 4.43
CA THR A 152 8.41 20.53 3.47
C THR A 152 8.80 19.06 3.47
N ALA A 153 10.11 18.75 3.56
CA ALA A 153 10.59 17.39 3.73
C ALA A 153 10.20 16.83 5.11
N ALA A 154 10.51 17.52 6.21
CA ALA A 154 10.33 16.95 7.54
C ALA A 154 8.86 16.65 7.90
N VAL A 155 7.95 17.58 7.63
CA VAL A 155 6.55 17.43 8.04
C VAL A 155 5.78 16.57 7.04
N TYR A 156 6.01 16.77 5.74
CA TYR A 156 5.13 16.21 4.71
C TYR A 156 5.61 14.89 4.14
N VAL A 157 6.91 14.81 3.81
CA VAL A 157 7.51 13.51 3.46
C VAL A 157 7.40 12.59 4.68
N GLY A 158 7.53 13.11 5.91
CA GLY A 158 7.28 12.36 7.13
C GLY A 158 5.87 11.74 7.23
N ILE A 159 4.80 12.54 7.10
CA ILE A 159 3.41 12.02 7.20
C ILE A 159 3.11 11.00 6.08
N LEU A 160 3.55 11.27 4.85
CA LEU A 160 3.34 10.35 3.73
C LEU A 160 4.18 9.08 3.86
N GLN A 161 5.43 9.18 4.35
CA GLN A 161 6.26 8.01 4.66
C GLN A 161 5.63 7.16 5.75
N VAL A 162 5.02 7.75 6.77
CA VAL A 162 4.27 7.00 7.79
C VAL A 162 3.10 6.24 7.17
N LEU A 163 2.36 6.85 6.22
CA LEU A 163 1.33 6.13 5.47
C LEU A 163 1.87 5.00 4.60
N TYR A 164 2.98 5.23 3.89
CA TYR A 164 3.62 4.19 3.09
C TYR A 164 4.12 3.03 3.95
N LEU A 165 4.71 3.34 5.11
CA LEU A 165 5.13 2.33 6.09
C LEU A 165 3.95 1.53 6.60
N LEU A 166 2.83 2.17 6.95
CA LEU A 166 1.62 1.50 7.39
C LEU A 166 1.05 0.59 6.28
N THR A 167 1.02 1.11 5.04
CA THR A 167 0.58 0.36 3.86
C THR A 167 1.45 -0.87 3.62
N SER A 168 2.77 -0.68 3.62
CA SER A 168 3.75 -1.74 3.39
C SER A 168 3.73 -2.77 4.52
N ALA A 169 3.55 -2.33 5.77
CA ALA A 169 3.43 -3.23 6.92
C ALA A 169 2.18 -4.11 6.82
N VAL A 170 1.01 -3.54 6.49
CA VAL A 170 -0.22 -4.33 6.32
C VAL A 170 -0.12 -5.29 5.13
N MET A 171 0.47 -4.85 4.02
CA MET A 171 0.73 -5.72 2.86
C MET A 171 1.62 -6.90 3.25
N CYS A 172 2.75 -6.63 3.91
CA CYS A 172 3.68 -7.66 4.39
C CYS A 172 2.98 -8.64 5.34
N LEU A 173 2.22 -8.12 6.32
CA LEU A 173 1.46 -8.95 7.26
C LEU A 173 0.42 -9.81 6.55
N THR A 174 -0.28 -9.28 5.55
CA THR A 174 -1.31 -10.04 4.84
C THR A 174 -0.69 -11.14 3.99
N ILE A 175 0.37 -10.83 3.24
CA ILE A 175 1.10 -11.82 2.44
C ILE A 175 1.66 -12.91 3.37
N ALA A 176 2.30 -12.54 4.48
CA ALA A 176 2.80 -13.48 5.47
C ALA A 176 1.68 -14.38 6.03
N ALA A 177 0.55 -13.79 6.42
CA ALA A 177 -0.60 -14.52 6.93
C ALA A 177 -1.18 -15.50 5.90
N THR A 178 -1.34 -15.08 4.63
CA THR A 178 -1.79 -15.96 3.56
C THR A 178 -0.83 -17.12 3.31
N LEU A 179 0.48 -16.86 3.32
CA LEU A 179 1.48 -17.89 3.07
C LEU A 179 1.51 -18.94 4.20
N ILE A 180 1.43 -18.49 5.46
CA ILE A 180 1.35 -19.36 6.63
C ILE A 180 0.05 -20.19 6.59
N TYR A 181 -1.07 -19.59 6.18
CA TYR A 181 -2.35 -20.28 6.03
C TYR A 181 -2.31 -21.37 4.95
N ILE A 182 -1.63 -21.11 3.82
CA ILE A 182 -1.53 -22.06 2.71
C ILE A 182 -0.54 -23.18 3.05
N ASN A 183 0.69 -22.84 3.42
CA ASN A 183 1.71 -23.83 3.76
C ASN A 183 2.77 -23.25 4.72
N PRO A 184 2.72 -23.62 6.01
CA PRO A 184 3.61 -23.07 7.03
C PRO A 184 5.08 -23.45 6.80
N LEU A 185 5.37 -24.56 6.14
CA LEU A 185 6.73 -25.02 5.89
C LEU A 185 7.41 -24.18 4.80
N ILE A 186 6.69 -23.87 3.71
CA ILE A 186 7.19 -22.96 2.65
C ILE A 186 7.37 -21.55 3.22
N ALA A 187 6.47 -21.10 4.10
CA ALA A 187 6.60 -19.81 4.77
C ALA A 187 7.87 -19.73 5.61
N LEU A 188 8.14 -20.73 6.45
CA LEU A 188 9.35 -20.77 7.27
C LEU A 188 10.63 -20.79 6.44
N LEU A 189 10.66 -21.56 5.34
CA LEU A 189 11.82 -21.59 4.43
C LEU A 189 12.04 -20.24 3.74
N ALA A 190 10.97 -19.57 3.29
CA ALA A 190 11.08 -18.25 2.69
C ALA A 190 11.64 -17.22 3.68
N PHE A 191 11.11 -17.17 4.91
CA PHE A 191 11.63 -16.28 5.95
C PHE A 191 13.07 -16.61 6.36
N ALA A 192 13.42 -17.89 6.47
CA ALA A 192 14.78 -18.33 6.81
C ALA A 192 15.79 -18.00 5.71
N SER A 193 15.42 -18.16 4.43
CA SER A 193 16.27 -17.79 3.30
C SER A 193 16.58 -16.29 3.26
N TRP A 194 15.57 -15.46 3.56
CA TRP A 194 15.74 -14.01 3.65
C TRP A 194 16.61 -13.60 4.84
N GLY A 195 16.41 -14.22 6.01
CA GLY A 195 17.21 -13.96 7.20
C GLY A 195 18.64 -14.52 7.16
N GLY A 196 18.91 -15.52 6.31
CA GLY A 196 20.24 -16.10 6.11
C GLY A 196 21.11 -15.38 5.07
N MET A 197 20.53 -14.50 4.25
CA MET A 197 21.23 -13.73 3.20
C MET A 197 21.57 -12.28 3.61
N SER A 198 21.10 -11.82 4.77
CA SER A 198 21.39 -10.49 5.35
C SER A 198 22.39 -10.56 6.50
#